data_AF-A0A519T599-F1
#
_entry.id   AF-A0A519T599-F1
#
_cell.length_a   1.000
_cell.length_b   1.000
_cell.length_c   1.000
_cell.angle_alpha   90.00
_cell.angle_beta   90.00
_cell.angle_gamma   90.00
#
_symmetry.space_group_name_H-M   'P 1'
#
loop_
_entity.id
_entity.type
_entity.pdbx_description
1 polymer ?
#
loop_
_entity_poly.entity_id
_entity_poly.type
_entity_poly.pdbx_seq_one_letter_code
_entity_poly.pdbx_strand_id
1 'polypeptide(L)'
;PHHIWLLNTARGEVLDQAALVARLQSGQVRGAALDVLENEKLATLTPAQQASFDYLRAAPNVVLSPHIGGWTHQSYQRINEVLVEKIRVVLGA
;
A
#
# COMPACT_ATOMS: atom_id res chain seq x y z
N PRO A 1 -16.17 -7.32 -22.15
CA PRO A 1 -14.99 -7.09 -21.26
C PRO A 1 -15.42 -7.01 -19.80
N HIS A 2 -14.88 -7.87 -18.94
CA HIS A 2 -15.05 -7.72 -17.50
C HIS A 2 -14.04 -6.68 -17.01
N HIS A 3 -14.52 -5.67 -16.31
CA HIS A 3 -13.65 -4.66 -15.74
C HIS A 3 -13.58 -4.87 -14.23
N ILE A 4 -12.36 -4.83 -13.69
CA ILE A 4 -12.09 -5.15 -12.28
C ILE A 4 -11.79 -3.89 -11.46
N TRP A 5 -11.97 -4.00 -10.15
CA TRP A 5 -11.39 -3.08 -9.17
C TRP A 5 -10.22 -3.80 -8.49
N LEU A 6 -9.09 -3.13 -8.37
CA LEU A 6 -7.90 -3.71 -7.72
C LEU A 6 -7.74 -3.13 -6.31
N LEU A 7 -7.59 -3.98 -5.30
CA LEU A 7 -7.29 -3.55 -3.94
C LEU A 7 -6.00 -4.21 -3.48
N ASN A 8 -5.06 -3.43 -2.95
CA ASN A 8 -3.83 -3.97 -2.35
C ASN A 8 -3.56 -3.32 -0.99
N THR A 9 -3.71 -4.12 0.07
CA THR A 9 -3.36 -3.80 1.46
C THR A 9 -2.32 -4.79 2.02
N ALA A 10 -1.64 -5.53 1.14
CA ALA A 10 -0.69 -6.56 1.52
C ALA A 10 0.75 -5.99 1.53
N ARG A 11 1.42 -6.04 0.39
CA ARG A 11 2.78 -5.52 0.18
C ARG A 11 2.85 -4.86 -1.18
N GLY A 12 3.69 -3.84 -1.34
CA GLY A 12 3.79 -3.11 -2.60
C GLY A 12 4.30 -3.98 -3.73
N GLU A 13 5.28 -4.83 -3.41
CA GLU A 13 6.07 -5.64 -4.34
C GLU A 13 5.28 -6.78 -5.00
N VAL A 14 4.05 -7.05 -4.57
CA VAL A 14 3.18 -8.06 -5.21
C VAL A 14 2.49 -7.53 -6.47
N LEU A 15 2.63 -6.25 -6.77
CA LEU A 15 1.95 -5.56 -7.85
C LEU A 15 2.91 -4.62 -8.59
N ASP A 16 3.12 -4.89 -9.88
CA ASP A 16 3.78 -3.95 -10.79
C ASP A 16 2.89 -2.71 -11.02
N GLN A 17 3.31 -1.55 -10.53
CA GLN A 17 2.52 -0.32 -10.64
C GLN A 17 2.51 0.24 -12.05
N ALA A 18 3.59 0.07 -12.82
CA ALA A 18 3.61 0.51 -14.21
C ALA A 18 2.60 -0.30 -15.04
N ALA A 19 2.51 -1.61 -14.79
CA ALA A 19 1.49 -2.46 -15.39
C ALA A 19 0.08 -2.04 -14.96
N LEU A 20 -0.15 -1.76 -13.67
CA LEU A 20 -1.44 -1.25 -13.19
C LEU A 20 -1.83 0.05 -13.90
N VAL A 21 -0.91 1.01 -14.00
CA VAL A 21 -1.13 2.29 -14.70
C VAL A 21 -1.57 2.05 -16.15
N ALA A 22 -0.88 1.18 -16.88
CA ALA A 22 -1.27 0.83 -18.25
C ALA A 22 -2.68 0.23 -18.31
N ARG A 23 -3.06 -0.60 -17.33
CA ARG A 23 -4.40 -1.21 -17.29
C ARG A 23 -5.50 -0.23 -16.86
N LEU A 24 -5.19 0.74 -16.00
CA LEU A 24 -6.08 1.86 -15.67
C LEU A 24 -6.32 2.75 -16.90
N GLN A 25 -5.26 3.11 -17.62
CA GLN A 25 -5.33 3.92 -18.84
C GLN A 25 -6.14 3.23 -19.95
N SER A 26 -5.96 1.92 -20.13
CA SER A 26 -6.74 1.13 -21.10
C SER A 26 -8.21 0.90 -20.69
N GLY A 27 -8.60 1.25 -19.46
CA GLY A 27 -9.93 0.99 -18.91
C GLY A 27 -10.22 -0.47 -18.53
N GLN A 28 -9.23 -1.37 -18.60
CA GLN A 28 -9.38 -2.76 -18.15
C GLN A 28 -9.55 -2.85 -16.63
N VAL A 29 -8.85 -1.98 -15.88
CA VAL A 29 -9.05 -1.76 -14.45
C VAL A 29 -9.90 -0.51 -14.28
N ARG A 30 -11.06 -0.61 -13.63
CA ARG A 30 -11.98 0.53 -13.38
C ARG A 30 -11.42 1.51 -12.35
N GLY A 31 -10.59 1.02 -11.45
CA GLY A 31 -9.97 1.82 -10.40
C GLY A 31 -9.19 0.94 -9.43
N ALA A 32 -8.45 1.58 -8.54
CA ALA A 32 -7.59 0.90 -7.57
C ALA A 32 -7.65 1.56 -6.19
N ALA A 33 -7.54 0.76 -5.13
CA ALA A 33 -7.26 1.24 -3.79
C ALA A 33 -5.95 0.59 -3.31
N LEU A 34 -4.93 1.41 -3.08
CA LEU A 34 -3.58 0.95 -2.73
C LEU A 34 -3.20 1.56 -1.38
N ASP A 35 -3.05 0.71 -0.37
CA ASP A 35 -2.48 1.12 0.93
C ASP A 35 -0.97 0.99 0.96
N VAL A 36 -0.40 0.31 -0.03
CA VAL A 36 1.04 0.03 -0.15
C VAL A 36 1.51 0.36 -1.54
N LEU A 37 2.76 0.83 -1.64
CA LEU A 37 3.43 1.12 -2.92
C LEU A 37 4.66 0.22 -3.10
N GLU A 38 5.04 -0.10 -4.34
CA GLU A 38 6.26 -0.89 -4.64
C GLU A 38 7.50 -0.31 -3.97
N ASN A 39 7.59 1.02 -3.91
CA ASN A 39 8.56 1.73 -3.09
C ASN A 39 7.85 2.85 -2.32
N GLU A 40 7.77 2.70 -1.00
CA GLU A 40 7.11 3.67 -0.11
C GLU A 40 8.01 4.86 0.26
N LYS A 41 9.30 4.78 -0.05
CA LYS A 41 10.26 5.88 0.15
C LYS A 41 10.19 6.82 -1.05
N LEU A 42 9.21 7.74 -1.04
CA LEU A 42 8.95 8.64 -2.17
C LEU A 42 10.18 9.45 -2.63
N ALA A 43 11.09 9.79 -1.72
CA ALA A 43 12.34 10.49 -2.05
C ALA A 43 13.35 9.65 -2.84
N THR A 44 13.17 8.33 -2.93
CA THR A 44 14.08 7.40 -3.62
C THR A 44 13.43 6.72 -4.83
N LEU A 45 12.31 7.26 -5.33
CA LEU A 45 11.67 6.73 -6.52
C LEU A 45 12.60 6.89 -7.73
N THR A 46 12.73 5.82 -8.51
CA THR A 46 13.32 5.92 -9.84
C THR A 46 12.42 6.77 -10.74
N PRO A 47 12.93 7.32 -11.86
CA PRO A 47 12.09 8.09 -12.78
C PRO A 47 10.83 7.34 -13.27
N ALA A 48 10.92 6.03 -13.49
CA ALA A 48 9.78 5.20 -13.89
C ALA A 48 8.75 5.02 -12.76
N GLN A 49 9.22 4.83 -11.53
CA GLN A 49 8.35 4.75 -10.35
C GLN A 49 7.68 6.09 -10.06
N GLN A 50 8.42 7.20 -10.21
CA GLN A 50 7.89 8.56 -10.07
C GLN A 50 6.75 8.81 -11.06
N ALA A 51 6.93 8.45 -12.34
CA ALA A 51 5.88 8.59 -13.35
C ALA A 51 4.62 7.77 -13.02
N SER A 52 4.79 6.54 -12.53
CA SER A 52 3.67 5.68 -12.12
C SER A 52 2.94 6.26 -10.91
N PHE A 53 3.70 6.69 -9.89
CA PHE A 53 3.16 7.34 -8.70
C PHE A 53 2.40 8.63 -9.03
N ASP A 54 2.94 9.48 -9.90
CA ASP A 54 2.28 10.73 -10.30
C ASP A 54 0.96 10.49 -11.02
N TYR A 55 0.90 9.48 -11.89
CA TYR A 55 -0.38 9.08 -12.50
C TYR A 55 -1.36 8.57 -11.44
N LEU A 56 -0.94 7.62 -10.59
CA LEU A 56 -1.80 7.03 -9.56
C LEU A 56 -2.35 8.08 -8.58
N ARG A 57 -1.52 9.07 -8.21
CA ARG A 57 -1.89 10.19 -7.34
C ARG A 57 -2.91 11.14 -7.98
N ALA A 58 -2.85 11.30 -9.30
CA ALA A 58 -3.74 12.21 -10.04
C ALA A 58 -5.03 11.55 -10.54
N ALA A 59 -5.05 10.22 -10.63
CA ALA A 59 -6.17 9.47 -11.21
C ALA A 59 -7.42 9.53 -10.29
N PRO A 60 -8.59 9.98 -10.80
CA PRO A 60 -9.80 10.18 -9.97
C PRO A 60 -10.44 8.87 -9.49
N ASN A 61 -10.06 7.76 -10.10
CA ASN A 61 -10.51 6.40 -9.78
C ASN A 61 -9.48 5.61 -8.97
N VAL A 62 -8.48 6.29 -8.39
CA VAL A 62 -7.47 5.68 -7.54
C VAL A 62 -7.53 6.30 -6.14
N VAL A 63 -7.47 5.45 -5.12
CA VAL A 63 -7.33 5.85 -3.72
C VAL A 63 -5.98 5.34 -3.22
N LEU A 64 -5.19 6.24 -2.64
CA LEU A 64 -3.92 5.92 -2.00
C LEU A 64 -4.06 6.18 -0.50
N SER A 65 -3.57 5.25 0.33
CA SER A 65 -3.38 5.46 1.76
C SER A 65 -1.94 5.09 2.16
N PRO A 66 -1.34 5.78 3.15
CA PRO A 66 0.08 5.63 3.46
C PRO A 66 0.33 4.49 4.46
N HIS A 67 0.10 3.24 4.06
CA HIS A 67 0.37 2.03 4.86
C HIS A 67 -0.34 2.04 6.22
N ILE A 68 -1.61 2.40 6.22
CA ILE A 68 -2.46 2.55 7.42
C ILE A 68 -3.57 1.50 7.51
N GLY A 69 -3.59 0.49 6.65
CA GLY A 69 -4.62 -0.55 6.64
C GLY A 69 -4.74 -1.32 7.96
N GLY A 70 -3.68 -1.33 8.78
CA GLY A 70 -3.67 -1.93 10.11
C GLY A 70 -3.90 -0.96 11.28
N TRP A 71 -4.11 0.34 11.04
CA TRP A 71 -4.17 1.37 12.09
C TRP A 71 -5.57 1.49 12.71
N THR A 72 -5.90 0.55 13.58
CA THR A 72 -7.12 0.58 14.41
C THR A 72 -6.74 0.72 15.89
N HIS A 73 -7.68 1.20 16.71
CA HIS A 73 -7.49 1.26 18.17
C HIS A 73 -7.13 -0.12 18.75
N GLN A 74 -7.80 -1.17 18.28
CA GLN A 74 -7.59 -2.55 18.69
C GLN A 74 -6.20 -3.06 18.28
N SER A 75 -5.79 -2.78 17.04
CA SER A 75 -4.45 -3.16 16.54
C SER A 75 -3.35 -2.45 17.31
N TYR A 76 -3.52 -1.15 17.57
CA TYR A 76 -2.56 -0.36 18.35
C TYR A 76 -2.40 -0.90 19.78
N GLN A 77 -3.51 -1.22 20.45
CA GLN A 77 -3.46 -1.84 21.77
C GLN A 77 -2.72 -3.19 21.71
N ARG A 78 -3.08 -4.06 20.76
CA ARG A 78 -2.49 -5.39 20.62
C ARG A 78 -0.98 -5.36 20.36
N ILE A 79 -0.51 -4.42 19.54
CA ILE A 79 0.93 -4.22 19.28
C ILE A 79 1.68 -3.92 20.59
N ASN A 80 1.13 -3.03 21.42
CA ASN A 80 1.74 -2.67 22.71
C ASN A 80 1.74 -3.85 23.68
N GLU A 81 0.65 -4.62 23.76
CA GLU A 81 0.59 -5.83 24.59
C GLU A 81 1.67 -6.86 24.19
N VAL A 82 1.82 -7.12 22.88
CA VAL A 82 2.88 -8.02 22.38
C VAL A 82 4.27 -7.48 22.70
N LEU A 83 4.47 -6.17 22.55
CA LEU A 83 5.76 -5.53 22.82
C LEU A 83 6.16 -5.66 24.29
N VAL A 84 5.25 -5.35 25.22
CA VAL A 84 5.48 -5.48 26.66
C VAL A 84 5.81 -6.93 27.03
N GLU A 85 5.09 -7.90 26.48
CA GLU A 85 5.34 -9.32 26.74
C GLU A 85 6.74 -9.74 26.26
N LYS A 86 7.15 -9.30 25.07
CA LYS A 86 8.51 -9.57 24.56
C LYS A 86 9.60 -8.94 25.43
N ILE A 87 9.37 -7.73 25.94
CA ILE A 87 10.32 -7.06 26.83
C ILE A 87 10.48 -7.85 28.14
N ARG A 88 9.39 -8.33 28.74
CA ARG A 88 9.44 -9.15 29.96
C ARG A 88 10.28 -10.41 29.76
N VAL A 89 10.03 -11.14 28.67
CA VAL A 89 10.80 -12.34 28.31
C VAL A 89 12.30 -12.03 28.21
N VAL A 90 12.68 -10.90 27.59
CA VAL A 90 14.09 -10.51 27.46
C VAL A 90 14.71 -10.09 28.80
N LEU A 91 13.95 -9.46 29.69
CA LEU A 91 14.42 -9.02 31.00
C LEU A 91 14.37 -10.10 32.09
N GLY A 92 13.81 -11.28 31.80
CA GLY A 92 13.68 -12.38 32.76
C GLY A 92 12.68 -12.10 33.90
N ALA A 93 11.71 -11.22 33.65
CA ALA A 93 10.62 -10.88 34.56
C ALA A 93 9.35 -11.67 34.24
#